data_AF-A0A6J7I1B5-F1
#
_entry.id   AF-A0A6J7I1B5-F1
#
_cell.length_a   1.000
_cell.length_b   1.000
_cell.length_c   1.000
_cell.angle_alpha   90.00
_cell.angle_beta   90.00
_cell.angle_gamma   90.00
#
_symmetry.space_group_name_H-M   'P 1'
#
loop_
_entity.id
_entity.type
_entity.pdbx_description
1 polymer ?
#
loop_
_entity_poly.entity_id
_entity_poly.type
_entity_poly.pdbx_seq_one_letter_code
_entity_poly.pdbx_strand_id
1 'polypeptide(L)'
;MHQQHRNDSFPKYIEARETLILKPEILIAIEQRVSTAIKNSVVKNQDEYKHDYDAASMLFPFWENYPPEERGRDPIGDQYPWIEVGEHAIGTKIARSMYEDFIVSDIGFPTGADQRFVLRSPDFLKLTDGLTDTVWLFLDIKSVGPRDDQDHTVMSHNQISGSGEWVHESEGVRNSIMVAQGKNAKHDFHPALPPIVILPTGEVAPLITMAIKPVYSMVPTSLGAGPKWLGQPLSRIDSITIPNGLLLTQNPNYLAKYPGLLFPGKDDKSKDPRKLRARVSFPILRQIAPWRHETISSWV
;
A
#
# COMPACT_ATOMS: atom_id res chain seq x y z
N MET A 1 -13.19 -2.51 28.09
CA MET A 1 -12.07 -2.48 27.12
C MET A 1 -12.02 -1.17 26.34
N HIS A 2 -13.02 -0.82 25.51
CA HIS A 2 -12.95 0.38 24.66
C HIS A 2 -12.77 1.73 25.41
N GLN A 3 -13.44 1.91 26.56
CA GLN A 3 -13.33 3.17 27.31
C GLN A 3 -11.98 3.33 28.04
N GLN A 4 -11.42 2.24 28.57
CA GLN A 4 -10.17 2.29 29.32
C GLN A 4 -8.99 2.70 28.43
N HIS A 5 -8.85 2.08 27.26
CA HIS A 5 -7.76 2.41 26.31
C HIS A 5 -7.87 3.82 25.75
N ARG A 6 -9.10 4.32 25.61
CA ARG A 6 -9.41 5.64 25.06
C ARG A 6 -8.88 6.78 25.92
N ASN A 7 -9.07 6.71 27.23
CA ASN A 7 -8.61 7.74 28.16
C ASN A 7 -7.09 7.92 28.11
N ASP A 8 -6.35 6.81 28.01
CA ASP A 8 -4.89 6.84 27.95
C ASP A 8 -4.36 7.21 26.55
N SER A 9 -5.10 6.85 25.50
CA SER A 9 -4.70 7.07 24.10
C SER A 9 -4.98 8.47 23.59
N PHE A 10 -6.06 9.11 24.06
CA PHE A 10 -6.49 10.42 23.56
C PHE A 10 -5.38 11.49 23.67
N PRO A 11 -4.81 11.77 24.87
CA PRO A 11 -3.78 12.81 24.98
C PRO A 11 -2.52 12.48 24.17
N LYS A 12 -2.07 11.22 24.20
CA LYS A 12 -0.90 10.75 23.43
C LYS A 12 -1.09 10.91 21.93
N TYR A 13 -2.29 10.59 21.44
CA TYR A 13 -2.63 10.73 20.03
C TYR A 13 -2.58 12.19 19.59
N ILE A 14 -3.14 13.10 20.38
CA ILE A 14 -3.13 14.53 20.10
C ILE A 14 -1.69 15.06 20.05
N GLU A 15 -0.89 14.78 21.07
CA GLU A 15 0.51 15.21 21.15
C GLU A 15 1.35 14.68 19.97
N ALA A 16 1.21 13.39 19.65
CA ALA A 16 1.92 12.79 18.52
C ALA A 16 1.49 13.41 17.19
N ARG A 17 0.18 13.64 17.01
CA ARG A 17 -0.36 14.26 15.79
C ARG A 17 0.16 15.68 15.61
N GLU A 18 0.12 16.49 16.65
CA GLU A 18 0.64 17.87 16.61
C GLU A 18 2.14 17.89 16.29
N THR A 19 2.91 17.02 16.96
CA THR A 19 4.35 16.87 16.70
C THR A 19 4.63 16.53 15.24
N LEU A 20 3.91 15.56 14.67
CA LEU A 20 4.14 15.10 13.29
C LEU A 20 3.62 16.09 12.23
N ILE A 21 2.67 16.97 12.57
CA ILE A 21 2.27 18.10 11.72
C ILE A 21 3.33 19.20 11.74
N LEU A 22 3.89 19.51 12.91
CA LEU A 22 4.92 20.54 13.09
C LEU A 22 6.27 20.11 12.48
N LYS A 23 6.61 18.82 12.59
CA LYS A 23 7.85 18.19 12.13
C LYS A 23 7.57 17.11 11.07
N PRO A 24 7.07 17.48 9.88
CA PRO A 24 6.69 16.51 8.84
C PRO A 24 7.87 15.67 8.32
N GLU A 25 9.10 16.16 8.47
CA GLU A 25 10.32 15.44 8.13
C GLU A 25 10.46 14.11 8.90
N ILE A 26 9.88 14.00 10.10
CA ILE A 26 9.84 12.74 10.85
C ILE A 26 9.08 11.68 10.07
N LEU A 27 7.85 11.98 9.62
CA LEU A 27 7.03 11.06 8.82
C LEU A 27 7.72 10.70 7.51
N ILE A 28 8.30 11.68 6.83
CA ILE A 28 9.01 11.47 5.56
C ILE A 28 10.20 10.53 5.78
N ALA A 29 10.97 10.71 6.85
CA ALA A 29 12.15 9.90 7.15
C ALA A 29 11.78 8.44 7.50
N ILE A 30 10.74 8.22 8.31
CA ILE A 30 10.29 6.85 8.62
C ILE A 30 9.66 6.15 7.40
N GLU A 31 8.89 6.87 6.57
CA GLU A 31 8.39 6.34 5.29
C GLU A 31 9.53 5.91 4.39
N GLN A 32 10.58 6.73 4.27
CA GLN A 32 11.75 6.42 3.47
C GLN A 32 12.52 5.21 4.03
N ARG A 33 12.68 5.13 5.35
CA ARG A 33 13.39 4.02 6.03
C ARG A 33 12.70 2.68 5.77
N VAL A 34 11.38 2.64 5.86
CA VAL A 34 10.58 1.43 5.58
C VAL A 34 10.60 1.11 4.08
N SER A 35 10.43 2.12 3.21
CA SER A 35 10.53 1.95 1.75
C SER A 35 11.86 1.32 1.33
N THR A 36 12.95 1.81 1.92
CA THR A 36 14.31 1.31 1.67
C THR A 36 14.47 -0.13 2.16
N ALA A 37 13.94 -0.46 3.34
CA ALA A 37 14.00 -1.81 3.89
C ALA A 37 13.31 -2.83 2.97
N ILE A 38 12.09 -2.51 2.53
CA ILE A 38 11.34 -3.38 1.62
C ILE A 38 12.07 -3.54 0.29
N LYS A 39 12.54 -2.43 -0.31
CA LYS A 39 13.32 -2.50 -1.55
C LYS A 39 14.55 -3.39 -1.38
N ASN A 40 15.35 -3.17 -0.35
CA ASN A 40 16.57 -3.94 -0.11
C ASN A 40 16.24 -5.42 0.09
N SER A 41 15.15 -5.72 0.77
CA SER A 41 14.67 -7.09 0.97
C SER A 41 14.26 -7.76 -0.35
N VAL A 42 13.55 -7.05 -1.23
CA VAL A 42 13.17 -7.57 -2.55
C VAL A 42 14.40 -7.77 -3.43
N VAL A 43 15.33 -6.81 -3.47
CA VAL A 43 16.57 -6.90 -4.25
C VAL A 43 17.45 -8.06 -3.75
N LYS A 44 17.63 -8.19 -2.44
CA LYS A 44 18.44 -9.24 -1.82
C LYS A 44 17.94 -10.65 -2.18
N ASN A 45 16.63 -10.83 -2.28
CA ASN A 45 16.00 -12.15 -2.49
C ASN A 45 15.34 -12.26 -3.88
N GLN A 46 15.78 -11.47 -4.86
CA GLN A 46 15.09 -11.33 -6.14
C GLN A 46 14.89 -12.68 -6.86
N ASP A 47 15.92 -13.53 -6.89
CA ASP A 47 15.83 -14.81 -7.61
C ASP A 47 14.78 -15.73 -6.98
N GLU A 48 14.63 -15.70 -5.65
CA GLU A 48 13.60 -16.44 -4.92
C GLU A 48 12.19 -15.88 -5.21
N TYR A 49 12.01 -14.56 -5.19
CA TYR A 49 10.73 -13.94 -5.56
C TYR A 49 10.29 -14.33 -6.97
N LYS A 50 11.22 -14.31 -7.93
CA LYS A 50 10.94 -14.70 -9.31
C LYS A 50 10.63 -16.18 -9.42
N HIS A 51 11.47 -17.04 -8.82
CA HIS A 51 11.28 -18.48 -8.87
C HIS A 51 9.90 -18.90 -8.34
N ASP A 52 9.53 -18.41 -7.15
CA ASP A 52 8.27 -18.79 -6.51
C ASP A 52 7.04 -18.21 -7.22
N TYR A 53 7.15 -17.00 -7.78
CA TYR A 53 6.08 -16.41 -8.58
C TYR A 53 5.87 -17.17 -9.89
N ASP A 54 6.95 -17.47 -10.61
CA ASP A 54 6.90 -18.16 -11.89
C ASP A 54 6.51 -19.64 -11.73
N ALA A 55 6.75 -20.23 -10.56
CA ALA A 55 6.34 -21.59 -10.22
C ALA A 55 4.83 -21.80 -10.36
N ALA A 56 4.00 -20.78 -10.19
CA ALA A 56 2.56 -20.88 -10.45
C ALA A 56 2.25 -21.33 -11.89
N SER A 57 3.05 -20.89 -12.88
CA SER A 57 2.90 -21.35 -14.28
C SER A 57 3.40 -22.78 -14.46
N MET A 58 4.46 -23.19 -13.76
CA MET A 58 4.95 -24.58 -13.79
C MET A 58 3.98 -25.58 -13.14
N LEU A 59 3.19 -25.10 -12.18
CA LEU A 59 2.16 -25.87 -11.49
C LEU A 59 0.84 -25.95 -12.29
N PHE A 60 0.79 -25.50 -13.55
CA PHE A 60 -0.40 -25.49 -14.38
C PHE A 60 -1.22 -26.81 -14.37
N PRO A 61 -0.61 -28.01 -14.50
CA PRO A 61 -1.36 -29.27 -14.49
C PRO A 61 -2.20 -29.51 -13.22
N PHE A 62 -1.90 -28.81 -12.12
CA PHE A 62 -2.61 -28.98 -10.85
C PHE A 62 -3.83 -28.06 -10.70
N TRP A 63 -3.92 -26.99 -11.49
CA TRP A 63 -5.00 -25.99 -11.36
C TRP A 63 -5.72 -25.67 -12.67
N GLU A 64 -5.26 -26.16 -13.83
CA GLU A 64 -5.84 -25.86 -15.15
C GLU A 64 -7.33 -26.16 -15.28
N ASN A 65 -7.81 -27.19 -14.58
CA ASN A 65 -9.22 -27.60 -14.58
C ASN A 65 -10.08 -26.82 -13.58
N TYR A 66 -9.46 -26.04 -12.70
CA TYR A 66 -10.11 -25.19 -11.69
C TYR A 66 -9.45 -23.80 -11.63
N PRO A 67 -9.35 -23.09 -12.77
CA PRO A 67 -8.68 -21.78 -12.78
C PRO A 67 -9.54 -20.76 -12.03
N PRO A 68 -8.93 -19.67 -11.51
CA PRO A 68 -9.70 -18.55 -10.98
C PRO A 68 -10.70 -18.04 -12.02
N GLU A 69 -11.93 -17.76 -11.58
CA GLU A 69 -12.98 -17.23 -12.45
C GLU A 69 -12.57 -15.90 -13.09
N GLU A 70 -12.89 -15.72 -14.37
CA GLU A 70 -12.68 -14.45 -15.04
C GLU A 70 -13.49 -13.33 -14.38
N ARG A 71 -12.87 -12.17 -14.20
CA ARG A 71 -13.49 -11.02 -13.54
C ARG A 71 -13.28 -9.76 -14.38
N GLY A 72 -14.23 -8.84 -14.30
CA GLY A 72 -14.21 -7.58 -15.05
C GLY A 72 -15.29 -7.51 -16.12
N ARG A 73 -15.26 -6.43 -16.91
CA ARG A 73 -16.20 -6.20 -18.01
C ARG A 73 -15.59 -6.71 -19.30
N ASP A 74 -16.25 -7.66 -19.96
CA ASP A 74 -15.87 -8.23 -21.26
C ASP A 74 -14.41 -8.79 -21.31
N PRO A 75 -14.09 -9.81 -20.48
CA PRO A 75 -12.78 -10.43 -20.51
C PRO A 75 -12.48 -11.07 -21.87
N ILE A 76 -11.23 -10.97 -22.32
CA ILE A 76 -10.77 -11.51 -23.62
C ILE A 76 -10.68 -13.06 -23.61
N GLY A 77 -10.69 -13.66 -22.42
CA GLY A 77 -10.66 -15.12 -22.22
C GLY A 77 -9.28 -15.76 -22.37
N ASP A 78 -8.25 -14.95 -22.60
CA ASP A 78 -6.89 -15.44 -22.85
C ASP A 78 -5.98 -15.36 -21.62
N GLN A 79 -6.35 -14.60 -20.59
CA GLN A 79 -5.57 -14.33 -19.38
C GLN A 79 -6.15 -15.05 -18.15
N TYR A 80 -5.28 -15.49 -17.24
CA TYR A 80 -5.72 -15.99 -15.93
C TYR A 80 -5.65 -14.88 -14.86
N PRO A 81 -6.66 -14.74 -13.99
CA PRO A 81 -6.56 -13.86 -12.83
C PRO A 81 -5.37 -14.27 -11.96
N TRP A 82 -4.45 -13.34 -11.73
CA TRP A 82 -3.13 -13.61 -11.14
C TRP A 82 -2.88 -12.88 -9.81
N ILE A 83 -3.97 -12.52 -9.14
CA ILE A 83 -3.97 -11.68 -7.93
C ILE A 83 -3.27 -12.44 -6.79
N GLU A 84 -3.76 -13.64 -6.47
CA GLU A 84 -3.29 -14.44 -5.33
C GLU A 84 -1.83 -14.89 -5.46
N VAL A 85 -1.34 -15.09 -6.70
CA VAL A 85 0.09 -15.40 -6.93
C VAL A 85 0.96 -14.26 -6.43
N GLY A 86 0.59 -13.01 -6.72
CA GLY A 86 1.32 -11.85 -6.18
C GLY A 86 1.16 -11.71 -4.67
N GLU A 87 -0.05 -11.87 -4.14
CA GLU A 87 -0.31 -11.74 -2.69
C GLU A 87 0.53 -12.73 -1.86
N HIS A 88 0.67 -13.97 -2.33
CA HIS A 88 1.42 -15.01 -1.63
C HIS A 88 2.91 -15.01 -1.95
N ALA A 89 3.30 -15.12 -3.24
CA ALA A 89 4.71 -15.25 -3.61
C ALA A 89 5.50 -13.96 -3.36
N ILE A 90 4.84 -12.80 -3.37
CA ILE A 90 5.45 -11.51 -3.07
C ILE A 90 5.04 -11.00 -1.70
N GLY A 91 3.74 -10.74 -1.48
CA GLY A 91 3.27 -10.04 -0.27
C GLY A 91 3.61 -10.75 1.04
N THR A 92 3.28 -12.03 1.14
CA THR A 92 3.59 -12.84 2.33
C THR A 92 5.11 -13.01 2.52
N LYS A 93 5.87 -13.11 1.44
CA LYS A 93 7.34 -13.22 1.50
C LYS A 93 7.98 -11.92 2.01
N ILE A 94 7.49 -10.75 1.58
CA ILE A 94 7.91 -9.45 2.15
C ILE A 94 7.60 -9.40 3.64
N ALA A 95 6.40 -9.80 4.07
CA ALA A 95 6.05 -9.80 5.49
C ALA A 95 7.05 -10.65 6.32
N ARG A 96 7.44 -11.83 5.81
CA ARG A 96 8.44 -12.70 6.45
C ARG A 96 9.83 -12.09 6.46
N SER A 97 10.23 -11.40 5.42
CA SER A 97 11.58 -10.84 5.33
C SER A 97 11.77 -9.60 6.19
N MET A 98 10.70 -8.93 6.63
CA MET A 98 10.79 -7.80 7.57
C MET A 98 11.36 -8.20 8.94
N TYR A 99 11.31 -9.48 9.32
CA TYR A 99 11.94 -9.96 10.55
C TYR A 99 13.48 -9.85 10.54
N GLU A 100 14.11 -9.65 9.38
CA GLU A 100 15.55 -9.43 9.30
C GLU A 100 15.96 -8.05 9.84
N ASP A 101 15.10 -7.04 9.68
CA ASP A 101 15.38 -5.63 9.98
C ASP A 101 14.61 -5.11 11.21
N PHE A 102 13.55 -5.79 11.63
CA PHE A 102 12.58 -5.28 12.60
C PHE A 102 12.10 -6.36 13.58
N ILE A 103 11.66 -5.92 14.75
CA ILE A 103 10.74 -6.70 15.58
C ILE A 103 9.34 -6.51 15.02
N VAL A 104 8.69 -7.60 14.63
CA VAL A 104 7.39 -7.58 13.95
C VAL A 104 6.28 -8.08 14.88
N SER A 105 5.10 -7.47 14.84
CA SER A 105 3.90 -7.95 15.55
C SER A 105 2.63 -7.80 14.72
N ASP A 106 1.82 -8.87 14.66
CA ASP A 106 0.55 -8.92 13.95
C ASP A 106 -0.61 -8.49 14.86
N ILE A 107 -0.79 -7.18 15.03
CA ILE A 107 -1.90 -6.64 15.82
C ILE A 107 -3.17 -6.62 14.98
N GLY A 108 -4.27 -7.16 15.52
CA GLY A 108 -5.56 -7.17 14.87
C GLY A 108 -6.11 -5.77 14.60
N PHE A 109 -6.45 -5.49 13.35
CA PHE A 109 -7.15 -4.28 12.93
C PHE A 109 -8.26 -4.66 11.94
N PRO A 110 -9.51 -4.17 12.11
CA PRO A 110 -10.68 -4.75 11.45
C PRO A 110 -10.79 -4.45 9.95
N THR A 111 -9.94 -3.56 9.42
CA THR A 111 -9.92 -3.15 8.00
C THR A 111 -8.48 -2.84 7.58
N GLY A 112 -8.19 -2.72 6.28
CA GLY A 112 -6.87 -2.25 5.83
C GLY A 112 -6.39 -2.88 4.54
N ALA A 113 -5.07 -2.85 4.35
CA ALA A 113 -4.36 -3.52 3.28
C ALA A 113 -4.27 -5.05 3.49
N ASP A 114 -3.72 -5.74 2.49
CA ASP A 114 -3.55 -7.21 2.49
C ASP A 114 -2.64 -7.67 3.62
N GLN A 115 -1.51 -6.98 3.80
CA GLN A 115 -0.55 -7.23 4.87
C GLN A 115 -0.51 -6.04 5.83
N ARG A 116 -0.55 -6.32 7.14
CA ARG A 116 -0.53 -5.30 8.19
C ARG A 116 0.27 -5.80 9.36
N PHE A 117 1.34 -5.11 9.70
CA PHE A 117 2.16 -5.48 10.85
C PHE A 117 2.82 -4.27 11.46
N VAL A 118 2.97 -4.32 12.78
CA VAL A 118 3.71 -3.33 13.56
C VAL A 118 5.19 -3.66 13.45
N LEU A 119 5.99 -2.66 13.10
CA LEU A 119 7.44 -2.74 13.01
C LEU A 119 8.04 -1.93 14.15
N ARG A 120 8.96 -2.53 14.90
CA ARG A 120 9.76 -1.83 15.91
C ARG A 120 11.24 -1.89 15.57
N SER A 121 11.92 -0.76 15.73
CA SER A 121 13.37 -0.66 15.57
C SER A 121 13.92 0.54 16.37
N PRO A 122 15.07 0.38 17.05
CA PRO A 122 15.77 1.50 17.67
C PRO A 122 16.12 2.64 16.70
N ASP A 123 16.20 2.35 15.39
CA ASP A 123 16.43 3.37 14.37
C ASP A 123 15.27 4.37 14.30
N PHE A 124 14.03 3.92 14.49
CA PHE A 124 12.86 4.80 14.47
C PHE A 124 12.92 5.82 15.61
N LEU A 125 13.43 5.42 16.79
CA LEU A 125 13.57 6.35 17.91
C LEU A 125 14.54 7.49 17.58
N LYS A 126 15.62 7.20 16.83
CA LYS A 126 16.57 8.22 16.35
C LYS A 126 15.94 9.11 15.29
N LEU A 127 15.22 8.52 14.33
CA LEU A 127 14.57 9.25 13.23
C LEU A 127 13.42 10.15 13.70
N THR A 128 12.81 9.80 14.83
CA THR A 128 11.62 10.49 15.35
C THR A 128 11.94 11.39 16.54
N ASP A 129 13.23 11.66 16.82
CA ASP A 129 13.68 12.53 17.91
C ASP A 129 13.11 12.07 19.28
N GLY A 130 13.09 10.74 19.49
CA GLY A 130 12.59 10.13 20.71
C GLY A 130 11.08 9.91 20.77
N LEU A 131 10.29 10.32 19.76
CA LEU A 131 8.82 10.17 19.79
C LEU A 131 8.39 8.69 19.81
N THR A 132 8.97 7.85 18.96
CA THR A 132 8.60 6.43 18.88
C THR A 132 9.67 5.57 18.23
N ASP A 133 9.78 4.33 18.68
CA ASP A 133 10.54 3.26 18.04
C ASP A 133 9.65 2.36 17.16
N THR A 134 8.40 2.75 16.94
CA THR A 134 7.33 1.90 16.42
C THR A 134 6.60 2.56 15.25
N VAL A 135 6.31 1.80 14.20
CA VAL A 135 5.43 2.20 13.09
C VAL A 135 4.47 1.07 12.75
N TRP A 136 3.36 1.39 12.08
CA TRP A 136 2.43 0.38 11.58
C TRP A 136 2.43 0.39 10.05
N LEU A 137 2.97 -0.68 9.44
CA LEU A 137 3.00 -0.82 8.00
C LEU A 137 1.69 -1.42 7.49
N PHE A 138 1.10 -0.76 6.49
CA PHE A 138 -0.01 -1.23 5.67
C PHE A 138 0.54 -1.43 4.26
N LEU A 139 0.66 -2.70 3.85
CA LEU A 139 1.29 -3.11 2.60
C LEU A 139 0.26 -3.84 1.73
N ASP A 140 0.06 -3.33 0.53
CA ASP A 140 -1.00 -3.76 -0.38
C ASP A 140 -0.41 -4.29 -1.69
N ILE A 141 -0.89 -5.43 -2.19
CA ILE A 141 -0.34 -6.08 -3.39
C ILE A 141 -1.26 -5.82 -4.58
N LYS A 142 -0.68 -5.25 -5.64
CA LYS A 142 -1.40 -4.75 -6.82
C LYS A 142 -0.89 -5.42 -8.10
N SER A 143 -1.13 -6.72 -8.24
CA SER A 143 -0.68 -7.49 -9.41
C SER A 143 -1.36 -7.00 -10.70
N VAL A 144 -0.57 -6.74 -11.75
CA VAL A 144 -1.09 -6.34 -13.07
C VAL A 144 -0.35 -7.01 -14.22
N GLY A 145 -1.09 -7.28 -15.30
CA GLY A 145 -0.55 -7.69 -16.59
C GLY A 145 -0.35 -6.50 -17.55
N PRO A 146 0.16 -6.74 -18.75
CA PRO A 146 0.56 -5.67 -19.70
C PRO A 146 -0.61 -4.78 -20.16
N ARG A 147 -1.86 -5.23 -20.02
CA ARG A 147 -3.06 -4.45 -20.41
C ARG A 147 -3.51 -3.44 -19.35
N ASP A 148 -3.13 -3.63 -18.10
CA ASP A 148 -3.48 -2.76 -16.97
C ASP A 148 -2.24 -2.19 -16.27
N ASP A 149 -1.06 -2.35 -16.87
CA ASP A 149 0.20 -1.77 -16.39
C ASP A 149 0.27 -0.26 -16.66
N GLN A 150 -0.51 0.48 -15.88
CA GLN A 150 -0.59 1.94 -15.94
C GLN A 150 0.30 2.56 -14.85
N ASP A 151 0.77 3.79 -15.07
CA ASP A 151 1.69 4.52 -14.17
C ASP A 151 0.94 5.13 -12.96
N HIS A 152 0.10 4.32 -12.33
CA HIS A 152 -0.64 4.61 -11.11
C HIS A 152 -1.07 3.31 -10.42
N THR A 153 -1.52 3.43 -9.18
CA THR A 153 -2.24 2.35 -8.47
C THR A 153 -3.62 2.80 -8.03
N VAL A 154 -4.57 1.88 -7.87
CA VAL A 154 -5.92 2.16 -7.39
C VAL A 154 -6.02 1.78 -5.91
N MET A 155 -6.37 2.75 -5.07
CA MET A 155 -6.46 2.60 -3.62
C MET A 155 -7.89 2.85 -3.14
N SER A 156 -8.36 1.99 -2.24
CA SER A 156 -9.63 2.15 -1.56
C SER A 156 -9.54 3.07 -0.35
N HIS A 157 -10.70 3.48 0.16
CA HIS A 157 -10.78 4.29 1.37
C HIS A 157 -10.08 3.65 2.57
N ASN A 158 -10.12 2.32 2.68
CA ASN A 158 -9.46 1.55 3.74
C ASN A 158 -7.96 1.33 3.49
N GLN A 159 -7.36 1.98 2.49
CA GLN A 159 -5.93 1.82 2.15
C GLN A 159 -5.18 3.16 2.20
N ILE A 160 -5.85 4.27 2.54
CA ILE A 160 -5.25 5.61 2.63
C ILE A 160 -5.61 6.22 3.97
N SER A 161 -4.63 6.80 4.66
CA SER A 161 -4.85 7.56 5.90
C SER A 161 -5.22 9.03 5.63
N GLY A 162 -6.01 9.64 6.53
CA GLY A 162 -6.48 11.02 6.41
C GLY A 162 -5.94 11.99 7.47
N SER A 163 -6.65 13.10 7.71
CA SER A 163 -6.22 14.15 8.63
C SER A 163 -6.22 13.74 10.11
N GLY A 164 -6.96 12.68 10.46
CA GLY A 164 -6.94 12.07 11.78
C GLY A 164 -7.32 12.99 12.93
N GLU A 165 -8.36 13.78 12.81
CA GLU A 165 -8.83 14.65 13.89
C GLU A 165 -9.57 13.83 14.96
N TRP A 166 -9.16 13.99 16.22
CA TRP A 166 -9.86 13.42 17.37
C TRP A 166 -10.24 14.56 18.31
N VAL A 167 -11.39 15.20 18.07
CA VAL A 167 -11.72 16.48 18.73
C VAL A 167 -12.11 16.28 20.21
N HIS A 168 -12.85 15.22 20.50
CA HIS A 168 -13.33 14.92 21.84
C HIS A 168 -12.97 13.48 22.22
N GLU A 169 -12.55 13.28 23.47
CA GLU A 169 -12.19 11.97 24.01
C GLU A 169 -13.32 10.95 23.87
N SER A 170 -14.59 11.38 23.96
CA SER A 170 -15.79 10.55 23.80
C SER A 170 -16.11 10.15 22.35
N GLU A 171 -15.37 10.66 21.36
CA GLU A 171 -15.56 10.37 19.93
C GLU A 171 -14.49 9.45 19.34
N GLY A 172 -14.59 9.08 18.07
CA GLY A 172 -13.51 8.40 17.35
C GLY A 172 -12.69 9.39 16.52
N VAL A 173 -11.51 8.94 16.07
CA VAL A 173 -10.74 9.65 15.05
C VAL A 173 -11.57 9.79 13.78
N ARG A 174 -11.59 10.98 13.18
CA ARG A 174 -12.26 11.29 11.92
C ARG A 174 -11.26 11.86 10.93
N ASN A 175 -11.51 11.62 9.65
CA ASN A 175 -10.74 12.22 8.58
C ASN A 175 -11.56 13.26 7.84
N SER A 176 -10.92 14.37 7.48
CA SER A 176 -11.45 15.30 6.48
C SER A 176 -11.58 14.62 5.11
N ILE A 177 -12.52 15.13 4.31
CA ILE A 177 -12.72 14.69 2.93
C ILE A 177 -11.54 15.21 2.09
N MET A 178 -10.95 14.32 1.29
CA MET A 178 -9.97 14.68 0.27
C MET A 178 -10.66 14.82 -1.08
N VAL A 179 -10.07 15.57 -2.00
CA VAL A 179 -10.56 15.65 -3.38
C VAL A 179 -9.62 14.84 -4.28
N ALA A 180 -10.16 13.80 -4.92
CA ALA A 180 -9.47 13.11 -6.01
C ALA A 180 -9.77 13.86 -7.31
N GLN A 181 -8.77 14.56 -7.85
CA GLN A 181 -8.92 15.46 -8.99
C GLN A 181 -8.02 15.03 -10.15
N GLY A 182 -8.63 14.61 -11.26
CA GLY A 182 -7.95 14.40 -12.54
C GLY A 182 -8.17 15.58 -13.48
N LYS A 183 -7.64 15.45 -14.71
CA LYS A 183 -7.77 16.48 -15.76
C LYS A 183 -9.23 16.80 -16.12
N ASN A 184 -10.09 15.77 -16.17
CA ASN A 184 -11.46 15.87 -16.71
C ASN A 184 -12.56 15.54 -15.68
N ALA A 185 -12.20 15.06 -14.49
CA ALA A 185 -13.15 14.58 -13.50
C ALA A 185 -12.61 14.77 -12.09
N LYS A 186 -13.52 14.91 -11.12
CA LYS A 186 -13.20 14.90 -9.70
C LYS A 186 -14.28 14.17 -8.91
N HIS A 187 -13.91 13.63 -7.76
CA HIS A 187 -14.86 13.18 -6.74
C HIS A 187 -14.27 13.36 -5.35
N ASP A 188 -15.15 13.33 -4.37
CA ASP A 188 -14.77 13.28 -2.96
C ASP A 188 -14.19 11.90 -2.65
N PHE A 189 -13.06 11.88 -1.96
CA PHE A 189 -12.43 10.67 -1.46
C PHE A 189 -12.44 10.71 0.06
N HIS A 190 -13.00 9.66 0.67
CA HIS A 190 -13.21 9.58 2.11
C HIS A 190 -12.20 8.60 2.72
N PRO A 191 -10.96 9.01 3.03
CA PRO A 191 -9.98 8.10 3.64
C PRO A 191 -10.50 7.59 4.99
N ALA A 192 -10.33 6.29 5.23
CA ALA A 192 -10.89 5.62 6.41
C ALA A 192 -9.82 5.17 7.42
N LEU A 193 -8.53 5.28 7.09
CA LEU A 193 -7.46 4.97 8.03
C LEU A 193 -7.03 6.22 8.82
N PRO A 194 -6.69 6.10 10.10
CA PRO A 194 -6.05 7.18 10.83
C PRO A 194 -4.58 7.31 10.39
N PRO A 195 -3.98 8.51 10.51
CA PRO A 195 -2.56 8.69 10.21
C PRO A 195 -1.63 8.10 11.27
N ILE A 196 -2.12 7.91 12.49
CA ILE A 196 -1.38 7.43 13.66
C ILE A 196 -2.31 6.48 14.43
N VAL A 197 -1.77 5.48 15.10
CA VAL A 197 -2.51 4.65 16.06
C VAL A 197 -1.76 4.61 17.38
N ILE A 198 -2.48 4.65 18.50
CA ILE A 198 -1.90 4.35 19.82
C ILE A 198 -2.15 2.88 20.12
N LEU A 199 -1.08 2.10 20.20
CA LEU A 199 -1.17 0.67 20.46
C LEU A 199 -1.69 0.39 21.87
N PRO A 200 -2.26 -0.81 22.15
CA PRO A 200 -2.74 -1.18 23.50
C PRO A 200 -1.70 -1.02 24.62
N THR A 201 -0.42 -1.14 24.27
CA THR A 201 0.74 -0.99 25.16
C THR A 201 1.18 0.48 25.31
N GLY A 202 0.54 1.41 24.59
CA GLY A 202 0.68 2.85 24.74
C GLY A 202 1.69 3.52 23.82
N GLU A 203 2.35 2.78 22.93
CA GLU A 203 3.27 3.30 21.91
C GLU A 203 2.52 4.03 20.81
N VAL A 204 3.16 5.08 20.27
CA VAL A 204 2.70 5.83 19.11
C VAL A 204 3.15 5.08 17.85
N ALA A 205 2.22 4.71 16.97
CA ALA A 205 2.53 4.02 15.72
C ALA A 205 2.03 4.84 14.52
N PRO A 206 2.87 5.67 13.89
CA PRO A 206 2.54 6.31 12.63
C PRO A 206 2.27 5.27 11.54
N LEU A 207 1.24 5.52 10.73
CA LEU A 207 0.87 4.62 9.65
C LEU A 207 1.78 4.83 8.44
N ILE A 208 2.43 3.76 7.97
CA ILE A 208 3.20 3.75 6.72
C ILE A 208 2.36 3.01 5.68
N THR A 209 2.08 3.65 4.54
CA THR A 209 1.23 3.08 3.50
C THR A 209 2.06 2.78 2.26
N MET A 210 2.12 1.52 1.87
CA MET A 210 2.84 1.08 0.68
C MET A 210 1.97 0.20 -0.21
N ALA A 211 2.16 0.34 -1.52
CA ALA A 211 1.67 -0.60 -2.51
C ALA A 211 2.88 -1.26 -3.19
N ILE A 212 2.85 -2.58 -3.30
CA ILE A 212 3.79 -3.35 -4.11
C ILE A 212 3.03 -3.82 -5.33
N LYS A 213 3.55 -3.51 -6.51
CA LYS A 213 2.89 -3.79 -7.78
C LYS A 213 3.74 -4.78 -8.57
N PRO A 214 3.53 -6.10 -8.39
CA PRO A 214 4.09 -7.10 -9.28
C PRO A 214 3.51 -6.93 -10.68
N VAL A 215 4.38 -6.83 -11.68
CA VAL A 215 3.99 -6.76 -13.08
C VAL A 215 4.46 -8.02 -13.78
N TYR A 216 3.52 -8.74 -14.38
CA TYR A 216 3.80 -9.95 -15.14
C TYR A 216 3.67 -9.73 -16.64
N SER A 217 4.41 -10.53 -17.40
CA SER A 217 4.28 -10.65 -18.85
C SER A 217 3.24 -11.72 -19.21
N MET A 218 2.80 -11.77 -20.47
CA MET A 218 2.01 -12.89 -21.00
C MET A 218 2.85 -13.60 -22.07
N VAL A 219 3.14 -14.89 -21.90
CA VAL A 219 4.00 -15.66 -22.82
C VAL A 219 3.17 -16.41 -23.86
N PRO A 220 3.24 -16.07 -25.17
CA PRO A 220 2.39 -16.68 -26.18
C PRO A 220 2.69 -18.16 -26.34
N THR A 221 1.65 -18.95 -26.61
CA THR A 221 1.81 -20.31 -27.12
C THR A 221 2.51 -20.24 -28.48
N SER A 222 3.75 -20.74 -28.55
CA SER A 222 4.51 -20.87 -29.80
C SER A 222 4.01 -22.02 -30.69
N LEU A 223 3.04 -22.80 -30.20
CA LEU A 223 2.42 -23.93 -30.90
C LEU A 223 0.90 -23.71 -30.84
N GLY A 224 0.30 -23.36 -31.97
CA GLY A 224 -1.10 -22.93 -32.12
C GLY A 224 -2.17 -23.99 -31.79
N ALA A 225 -2.16 -24.53 -30.58
CA ALA A 225 -3.17 -25.46 -30.06
C ALA A 225 -3.65 -25.00 -28.67
N GLY A 226 -4.44 -23.93 -28.64
CA GLY A 226 -5.20 -23.51 -27.46
C GLY A 226 -5.33 -21.99 -27.32
N PRO A 227 -6.46 -21.47 -26.77
CA PRO A 227 -6.72 -20.03 -26.65
C PRO A 227 -6.01 -19.32 -25.47
N LYS A 228 -5.13 -20.00 -24.70
CA LYS A 228 -4.53 -19.46 -23.47
C LYS A 228 -2.99 -19.46 -23.49
N TRP A 229 -2.37 -18.43 -22.91
CA TRP A 229 -0.91 -18.20 -22.85
C TRP A 229 -0.18 -19.31 -22.06
N LEU A 230 1.11 -19.58 -22.38
CA LEU A 230 1.95 -20.59 -21.71
C LEU A 230 2.24 -20.29 -20.23
N GLY A 231 2.13 -19.02 -19.83
CA GLY A 231 2.39 -18.58 -18.47
C GLY A 231 2.35 -17.07 -18.32
N GLN A 232 2.38 -16.63 -17.05
CA GLN A 232 2.33 -15.23 -16.66
C GLN A 232 3.51 -14.88 -15.72
N PRO A 233 4.76 -14.90 -16.24
CA PRO A 233 5.96 -14.77 -15.41
C PRO A 233 6.16 -13.33 -14.91
N LEU A 234 6.78 -13.19 -13.75
CA LEU A 234 7.17 -11.92 -13.17
C LEU A 234 8.17 -11.19 -14.07
N SER A 235 7.83 -9.97 -14.45
CA SER A 235 8.67 -9.07 -15.25
C SER A 235 9.35 -8.01 -14.41
N ARG A 236 8.64 -7.42 -13.43
CA ARG A 236 9.21 -6.44 -12.49
C ARG A 236 8.32 -6.29 -11.26
N ILE A 237 8.86 -5.64 -10.24
CA ILE A 237 8.11 -5.19 -9.07
C ILE A 237 8.30 -3.68 -8.94
N ASP A 238 7.20 -2.93 -8.94
CA ASP A 238 7.22 -1.52 -8.55
C ASP A 238 6.91 -1.43 -7.04
N SER A 239 7.71 -0.67 -6.28
CA SER A 239 7.51 -0.36 -4.87
C SER A 239 7.06 1.08 -4.73
N ILE A 240 5.89 1.30 -4.11
CA ILE A 240 5.22 2.60 -4.06
C ILE A 240 4.96 2.99 -2.61
N THR A 241 5.52 4.11 -2.17
CA THR A 241 5.31 4.67 -0.83
C THR A 241 4.41 5.89 -0.88
N ILE A 242 3.19 5.72 -0.39
CA ILE A 242 2.14 6.74 -0.42
C ILE A 242 2.28 7.60 0.85
N PRO A 243 2.32 8.94 0.72
CA PRO A 243 2.44 9.79 1.90
C PRO A 243 1.29 9.57 2.89
N ASN A 244 1.62 9.57 4.17
CA ASN A 244 0.67 9.56 5.27
C ASN A 244 -0.34 10.71 5.16
N GLY A 245 -1.56 10.52 5.67
CA GLY A 245 -2.64 11.50 5.63
C GLY A 245 -2.28 12.89 6.18
N LEU A 246 -1.38 13.00 7.16
CA LEU A 246 -0.88 14.29 7.64
C LEU A 246 -0.02 15.00 6.60
N LEU A 247 0.82 14.26 5.87
CA LEU A 247 1.62 14.82 4.77
C LEU A 247 0.74 15.20 3.57
N LEU A 248 -0.30 14.40 3.31
CA LEU A 248 -1.26 14.65 2.22
C LEU A 248 -2.09 15.91 2.46
N THR A 249 -2.56 16.14 3.71
CA THR A 249 -3.61 17.14 4.00
C THR A 249 -3.18 18.31 4.88
N GLN A 250 -2.15 18.15 5.72
CA GLN A 250 -1.77 19.15 6.73
C GLN A 250 -0.46 19.86 6.35
N ASN A 251 0.67 19.16 6.45
CA ASN A 251 1.99 19.72 6.20
C ASN A 251 2.88 18.61 5.64
N PRO A 252 3.44 18.75 4.41
CA PRO A 252 3.43 19.91 3.53
C PRO A 252 2.16 20.13 2.71
N ASN A 253 1.10 19.33 2.93
CA ASN A 253 -0.14 19.35 2.15
C ASN A 253 0.10 19.01 0.67
N TYR A 254 0.58 17.78 0.44
CA TYR A 254 0.93 17.30 -0.91
C TYR A 254 -0.25 17.34 -1.89
N LEU A 255 -1.50 17.20 -1.44
CA LEU A 255 -2.66 17.28 -2.33
C LEU A 255 -2.87 18.70 -2.88
N ALA A 256 -2.61 19.73 -2.07
CA ALA A 256 -2.63 21.11 -2.54
C ALA A 256 -1.43 21.44 -3.44
N LYS A 257 -0.22 20.97 -3.06
CA LYS A 257 1.02 21.25 -3.79
C LYS A 257 1.12 20.51 -5.13
N TYR A 258 0.57 19.31 -5.21
CA TYR A 258 0.62 18.46 -6.41
C TYR A 258 -0.78 18.00 -6.83
N PRO A 259 -1.58 18.89 -7.45
CA PRO A 259 -2.88 18.51 -8.01
C PRO A 259 -2.75 17.32 -8.96
N GLY A 260 -3.65 16.35 -8.83
CA GLY A 260 -3.57 15.10 -9.59
C GLY A 260 -2.78 13.97 -8.91
N LEU A 261 -2.19 14.21 -7.73
CA LEU A 261 -1.60 13.12 -6.93
C LEU A 261 -2.65 12.04 -6.66
N LEU A 262 -3.84 12.45 -6.21
CA LEU A 262 -5.03 11.63 -6.17
C LEU A 262 -5.99 12.03 -7.30
N PHE A 263 -6.47 11.05 -8.05
CA PHE A 263 -7.40 11.30 -9.16
C PHE A 263 -8.44 10.16 -9.31
N PRO A 264 -9.58 10.41 -10.00
CA PRO A 264 -10.67 9.43 -10.06
C PRO A 264 -10.29 8.03 -10.57
N GLY A 265 -10.78 7.01 -9.87
CA GLY A 265 -10.69 5.60 -10.25
C GLY A 265 -11.71 5.17 -11.33
N LYS A 266 -11.74 3.85 -11.62
CA LYS A 266 -12.71 3.22 -12.54
C LYS A 266 -14.01 2.76 -11.83
N ASP A 267 -14.36 3.34 -10.69
CA ASP A 267 -15.55 2.89 -9.96
C ASP A 267 -16.83 3.25 -10.72
N ASP A 268 -17.79 2.31 -10.72
CA ASP A 268 -19.09 2.50 -11.33
C ASP A 268 -19.93 3.53 -10.55
N LYS A 269 -20.81 4.23 -11.26
CA LYS A 269 -21.73 5.24 -10.71
C LYS A 269 -22.70 4.66 -9.66
N SER A 270 -22.92 3.35 -9.68
CA SER A 270 -23.75 2.62 -8.71
C SER A 270 -23.08 2.45 -7.34
N LYS A 271 -21.78 2.71 -7.23
CA LYS A 271 -21.03 2.53 -5.98
C LYS A 271 -21.33 3.64 -4.98
N ASP A 272 -21.38 3.29 -3.69
CA ASP A 272 -21.50 4.27 -2.60
C ASP A 272 -20.43 5.36 -2.75
N PRO A 273 -20.81 6.65 -2.87
CA PRO A 273 -19.88 7.77 -3.02
C PRO A 273 -18.78 7.81 -1.95
N ARG A 274 -19.09 7.32 -0.74
CA ARG A 274 -18.14 7.28 0.39
C ARG A 274 -17.08 6.18 0.26
N LYS A 275 -17.29 5.23 -0.67
CA LYS A 275 -16.41 4.09 -0.91
C LYS A 275 -15.73 4.14 -2.27
N LEU A 276 -15.81 5.28 -2.96
CA LEU A 276 -15.10 5.49 -4.22
C LEU A 276 -13.59 5.39 -3.99
N ARG A 277 -12.92 4.67 -4.87
CA ARG A 277 -11.48 4.47 -4.91
C ARG A 277 -10.82 5.63 -5.64
N ALA A 278 -9.68 6.07 -5.15
CA ALA A 278 -8.83 7.03 -5.83
C ALA A 278 -7.64 6.29 -6.47
N ARG A 279 -7.11 6.86 -7.54
CA ARG A 279 -5.82 6.47 -8.09
C ARG A 279 -4.72 7.34 -7.51
N VAL A 280 -3.53 6.77 -7.31
CA VAL A 280 -2.33 7.48 -6.88
C VAL A 280 -1.36 7.57 -8.06
N SER A 281 -0.97 8.78 -8.45
CA SER A 281 -0.11 9.05 -9.61
C SER A 281 1.36 8.78 -9.30
N PHE A 282 1.98 7.80 -9.98
CA PHE A 282 3.40 7.51 -9.80
C PHE A 282 4.32 8.62 -10.33
N PRO A 283 4.04 9.28 -11.49
CA PRO A 283 4.82 10.44 -11.93
C PRO A 283 4.93 11.52 -10.86
N ILE A 284 3.82 11.81 -10.17
CA ILE A 284 3.80 12.85 -9.13
C ILE A 284 4.52 12.37 -7.86
N LEU A 285 4.37 11.10 -7.48
CA LEU A 285 5.16 10.55 -6.37
C LEU A 285 6.67 10.69 -6.61
N ARG A 286 7.13 10.40 -7.84
CA ARG A 286 8.55 10.59 -8.22
C ARG A 286 8.97 12.07 -8.20
N GLN A 287 8.07 12.99 -8.52
CA GLN A 287 8.32 14.44 -8.37
C GLN A 287 8.43 14.89 -6.92
N ILE A 288 7.66 14.29 -6.00
CA ILE A 288 7.77 14.55 -4.56
C ILE A 288 9.11 14.05 -4.03
N ALA A 289 9.43 12.79 -4.29
CA ALA A 289 10.76 12.22 -4.05
C ALA A 289 10.92 10.90 -4.84
N PRO A 290 12.08 10.65 -5.48
CA PRO A 290 12.28 9.45 -6.29
C PRO A 290 12.03 8.13 -5.57
N TRP A 291 12.39 8.04 -4.27
CA TRP A 291 12.21 6.81 -3.46
C TRP A 291 10.73 6.47 -3.19
N ARG A 292 9.78 7.36 -3.48
CA ARG A 292 8.34 7.07 -3.33
C ARG A 292 7.79 6.15 -4.42
N HIS A 293 8.51 5.98 -5.52
CA HIS A 293 8.20 5.00 -6.54
C HIS A 293 9.50 4.47 -7.17
N GLU A 294 9.82 3.22 -6.90
CA GLU A 294 11.03 2.56 -7.39
C GLU A 294 10.67 1.28 -8.14
N THR A 295 11.36 1.03 -9.25
CA THR A 295 11.16 -0.16 -10.08
C THR A 295 12.32 -1.13 -9.91
N ILE A 296 12.00 -2.40 -9.65
CA ILE A 296 12.95 -3.51 -9.49
C ILE A 296 12.74 -4.47 -10.67
N SER A 297 13.69 -4.52 -11.60
CA SER A 297 13.52 -5.18 -12.91
C SER A 297 14.73 -6.00 -13.40
N SER A 298 15.76 -6.19 -12.57
CA SER A 298 16.98 -6.93 -12.93
C SER A 298 16.86 -8.42 -12.59
N TRP A 299 15.98 -9.13 -13.29
CA TRP A 299 15.97 -10.60 -13.25
C TRP A 299 16.81 -11.11 -14.41
N VAL A 300 18.03 -11.58 -14.11
CA VAL A 300 18.92 -12.22 -15.09
C VAL A 300 18.47 -13.65 -15.34
#